data_AF-A0A839P6U8-F1
#
_entry.id   AF-A0A839P6U8-F1
#
_cell.length_a   1.000
_cell.length_b   1.000
_cell.length_c   1.000
_cell.angle_alpha   90.00
_cell.angle_beta   90.00
_cell.angle_gamma   90.00
#
_symmetry.space_group_name_H-M   'P 1'
#
loop_
_entity.id
_entity.type
_entity.pdbx_description
1 polymer ?
#
loop_
_entity_poly.entity_id
_entity_poly.type
_entity_poly.pdbx_seq_one_letter_code
_entity_poly.pdbx_strand_id
1 'polypeptide(L)'
;MARAHDLLSRLDHVQQVDAGSYVADLCAALEAIAPSDDRIHLEAQVEEEIFVRTSRAISLGLAVTELVTNAVKYAFPSPRSGTIRAQVRRRSPVGSNW
;
A
#
# COMPACT_ATOMS: atom_id res chain seq x y z
N MET A 1 -28.71 19.44 17.06
CA MET A 1 -27.85 19.48 15.84
C MET A 1 -26.85 18.32 15.89
N ALA A 2 -27.32 17.07 15.73
CA ALA A 2 -26.47 15.87 15.78
C ALA A 2 -26.95 14.84 14.75
N ARG A 3 -28.28 14.62 14.69
CA ARG A 3 -28.89 13.71 13.71
C ARG A 3 -28.61 14.05 12.25
N ALA A 4 -28.55 15.34 11.88
CA ALA A 4 -28.26 15.74 10.50
C ALA A 4 -26.80 15.46 10.10
N HIS A 5 -25.85 15.64 11.02
CA HIS A 5 -24.45 15.27 10.81
C HIS A 5 -24.32 13.75 10.75
N ASP A 6 -24.95 13.02 11.67
CA ASP A 6 -24.98 11.55 11.66
C ASP A 6 -25.62 10.97 10.39
N LEU A 7 -26.67 11.62 9.86
CA LEU A 7 -27.33 11.21 8.61
C LEU A 7 -26.44 11.50 7.39
N LEU A 8 -25.76 12.65 7.34
CA LEU A 8 -24.82 12.96 6.27
C LEU A 8 -23.57 12.05 6.33
N SER A 9 -23.04 11.74 7.51
CA SER A 9 -21.95 10.77 7.67
C SER A 9 -22.33 9.34 7.28
N ARG A 10 -23.63 8.99 7.34
CA ARG A 10 -24.17 7.70 6.86
C ARG A 10 -24.46 7.70 5.35
N LEU A 11 -24.68 8.87 4.76
CA LEU A 11 -24.99 9.08 3.34
C LEU A 11 -23.74 9.42 2.50
N ASP A 12 -22.66 9.88 3.13
CA ASP A 12 -21.32 9.78 2.59
C ASP A 12 -21.07 8.30 2.38
N HIS A 13 -21.36 7.81 1.18
CA HIS A 13 -20.89 6.53 0.69
C HIS A 13 -19.39 6.51 0.92
N VAL A 14 -18.97 5.95 2.04
CA VAL A 14 -17.56 5.75 2.37
C VAL A 14 -17.09 4.74 1.35
N GLN A 15 -16.65 5.23 0.20
CA GLN A 15 -16.05 4.42 -0.83
C GLN A 15 -14.86 3.73 -0.15
N GLN A 16 -14.93 2.41 -0.17
CA GLN A 16 -13.90 1.56 0.39
C GLN A 16 -13.11 0.97 -0.77
N VAL A 17 -11.80 0.92 -0.57
CA VAL A 17 -10.86 0.34 -1.51
C VAL A 17 -10.26 -0.87 -0.83
N ASP A 18 -10.17 -1.99 -1.56
CA ASP A 18 -9.35 -3.11 -1.10
C ASP A 18 -7.87 -2.66 -1.13
N ALA A 19 -7.28 -2.55 0.06
CA ALA A 19 -5.91 -2.09 0.23
C ALA A 19 -4.90 -3.07 -0.39
N GLY A 20 -5.21 -4.36 -0.42
CA GLY A 20 -4.37 -5.37 -1.03
C GLY A 20 -4.30 -5.17 -2.54
N SER A 21 -5.45 -5.16 -3.21
CA SER A 21 -5.52 -4.92 -4.66
C SER A 21 -4.89 -3.56 -5.03
N TYR A 22 -5.20 -2.52 -4.27
CA TYR A 22 -4.65 -1.18 -4.51
C TYR A 22 -3.11 -1.13 -4.43
N VAL A 23 -2.49 -1.77 -3.43
CA VAL A 23 -1.04 -1.80 -3.30
C VAL A 23 -0.41 -2.68 -4.39
N ALA A 24 -1.06 -3.77 -4.79
CA ALA A 24 -0.57 -4.61 -5.89
C ALA A 24 -0.55 -3.82 -7.22
N ASP A 25 -1.65 -3.14 -7.55
CA ASP A 25 -1.75 -2.30 -8.76
C ASP A 25 -0.73 -1.17 -8.75
N LEU A 26 -0.56 -0.51 -7.59
CA LEU A 26 0.44 0.56 -7.44
C LEU A 26 1.87 0.03 -7.62
N CYS A 27 2.19 -1.14 -7.08
CA CYS A 27 3.51 -1.74 -7.27
C CYS A 27 3.76 -2.06 -8.75
N ALA A 28 2.79 -2.65 -9.46
CA ALA A 28 2.91 -2.92 -10.89
C ALA A 28 3.13 -1.64 -11.71
N ALA A 29 2.42 -0.56 -11.38
CA ALA A 29 2.60 0.74 -12.02
C ALA A 29 3.99 1.34 -11.75
N LEU A 30 4.51 1.22 -10.53
CA LEU A 30 5.84 1.69 -10.15
C LEU A 30 6.96 0.89 -10.82
N GLU A 31 6.79 -0.42 -10.97
CA GLU A 31 7.74 -1.28 -11.68
C GLU A 31 7.83 -0.92 -13.16
N ALA A 32 6.69 -0.62 -13.81
CA ALA A 32 6.65 -0.23 -15.22
C ALA A 32 7.34 1.10 -15.54
N ILE A 33 7.47 2.01 -14.56
CA ILE A 33 8.14 3.31 -14.72
C ILE A 33 9.55 3.35 -14.13
N ALA A 34 9.95 2.31 -13.40
CA ALA A 34 11.31 2.20 -12.91
C ALA A 34 12.27 2.14 -14.11
N PRO A 35 13.47 2.72 -14.01
CA PRO A 35 14.50 2.54 -15.03
C PRO A 35 14.67 1.04 -15.29
N SER A 36 14.84 0.64 -16.55
CA SER A 36 15.02 -0.76 -16.99
C SER A 36 16.32 -1.37 -16.44
N ASP A 37 16.36 -1.50 -15.13
CA ASP A 37 17.44 -2.06 -14.35
C ASP A 37 16.96 -3.40 -13.83
N ASP A 38 17.16 -4.43 -14.67
CA ASP A 38 16.76 -5.81 -14.42
C ASP A 38 17.33 -6.40 -13.11
N ARG A 39 18.18 -5.65 -12.39
CA ARG A 39 18.71 -6.00 -11.07
C ARG A 39 17.72 -5.80 -9.93
N ILE A 40 16.68 -5.00 -10.10
CA ILE A 40 15.73 -4.66 -9.03
C ILE A 40 14.34 -5.18 -9.40
N HIS A 41 13.78 -6.04 -8.57
CA HIS A 41 12.41 -6.55 -8.74
C HIS A 41 11.48 -5.98 -7.68
N LEU A 42 10.22 -5.71 -8.04
CA LEU A 42 9.20 -5.28 -7.11
C LEU A 42 8.14 -6.36 -6.93
N GLU A 43 7.94 -6.81 -5.70
CA GLU A 43 6.95 -7.83 -5.35
C GLU A 43 5.89 -7.26 -4.42
N ALA A 44 4.62 -7.58 -4.69
CA ALA A 44 3.52 -7.34 -3.77
C ALA A 44 3.03 -8.67 -3.17
N GLN A 45 2.94 -8.73 -1.84
CA GLN A 45 2.30 -9.82 -1.11
C GLN A 45 1.14 -9.25 -0.32
N VAL A 46 -0.07 -9.52 -0.78
CA VAL A 46 -1.26 -8.83 -0.31
C VAL A 46 -2.30 -9.82 0.17
N GLU A 47 -2.82 -9.57 1.38
CA GLU A 47 -4.01 -10.23 1.89
C GLU A 47 -5.24 -9.49 1.35
N GLU A 48 -6.20 -10.26 0.82
CA GLU A 48 -7.42 -9.72 0.23
C GLU A 48 -8.47 -9.32 1.29
N GLU A 49 -9.48 -8.59 0.83
CA GLU A 49 -10.65 -8.14 1.58
C GLU A 49 -10.30 -7.17 2.74
N ILE A 50 -9.15 -6.50 2.66
CA ILE A 50 -8.75 -5.46 3.62
C ILE A 50 -9.24 -4.11 3.11
N PHE A 51 -10.48 -3.78 3.47
CA PHE A 51 -11.10 -2.55 3.02
C PHE A 51 -10.72 -1.34 3.87
N VAL A 52 -10.25 -0.27 3.21
CA VAL A 52 -9.96 1.02 3.84
C VAL A 52 -10.72 2.14 3.14
N ARG A 53 -11.01 3.22 3.87
CA ARG A 53 -11.60 4.43 3.29
C ARG A 53 -10.69 4.99 2.18
N THR A 54 -11.27 5.52 1.11
CA THR A 54 -10.52 6.15 0.01
C THR A 54 -9.48 7.16 0.48
N SER A 55 -9.80 8.01 1.46
CA SER A 55 -8.83 8.97 2.02
C SER A 55 -7.58 8.31 2.59
N ARG A 56 -7.72 7.12 3.22
CA ARG A 56 -6.60 6.34 3.72
C ARG A 56 -5.85 5.62 2.60
N ALA A 57 -6.54 5.17 1.56
CA ALA A 57 -5.91 4.61 0.36
C ALA A 57 -5.00 5.64 -0.32
N ILE A 58 -5.45 6.90 -0.46
CA ILE A 58 -4.63 7.99 -1.01
C ILE A 58 -3.35 8.18 -0.20
N SER A 59 -3.44 8.24 1.14
CA SER A 59 -2.26 8.35 2.00
C SER A 59 -1.34 7.14 1.88
N LEU A 60 -1.91 5.94 1.77
CA LEU A 60 -1.14 4.70 1.57
C LEU A 60 -0.38 4.73 0.25
N GLY A 61 -1.00 5.18 -0.83
CA GLY A 61 -0.36 5.25 -2.14
C GLY A 61 0.83 6.20 -2.19
N LEU A 62 0.71 7.36 -1.53
CA LEU A 62 1.83 8.28 -1.39
C LEU A 62 2.97 7.66 -0.59
N ALA A 63 2.67 7.04 0.56
CA ALA A 63 3.67 6.41 1.40
C ALA A 63 4.41 5.27 0.68
N VAL A 64 3.68 4.39 -0.02
CA VAL A 64 4.26 3.29 -0.79
C VAL A 64 5.14 3.82 -1.91
N THR A 65 4.69 4.83 -2.65
CA THR A 65 5.47 5.45 -3.73
C THR A 65 6.80 6.00 -3.21
N GLU A 66 6.80 6.77 -2.12
CA GLU A 66 8.03 7.35 -1.55
C GLU A 66 8.98 6.26 -1.03
N LEU A 67 8.44 5.23 -0.36
CA LEU A 67 9.26 4.12 0.16
C LEU A 67 9.89 3.30 -0.98
N VAL A 68 9.12 2.95 -2.00
CA VAL A 68 9.61 2.18 -3.16
C VAL A 68 10.63 2.99 -3.94
N THR A 69 10.34 4.26 -4.25
CA THR A 69 11.27 5.10 -5.02
C THR A 69 12.58 5.34 -4.25
N ASN A 70 12.54 5.50 -2.93
CA ASN A 70 13.74 5.58 -2.11
C ASN A 70 14.53 4.26 -2.10
N ALA A 71 13.86 3.11 -2.01
CA ALA A 71 14.52 1.83 -2.07
C ALA A 71 15.19 1.59 -3.43
N VAL A 72 14.52 1.89 -4.55
CA VAL A 72 15.11 1.81 -5.90
C VAL A 72 16.35 2.69 -6.00
N LYS A 73 16.29 3.94 -5.51
CA LYS A 73 17.40 4.90 -5.60
C LYS A 73 18.61 4.51 -4.74
N TYR A 74 18.38 3.96 -3.54
CA TYR A 74 19.43 3.90 -2.51
C TYR A 74 19.75 2.49 -1.98
N ALA A 75 18.84 1.51 -2.06
CA ALA A 75 19.05 0.20 -1.45
C ALA A 75 19.95 -0.74 -2.29
N PHE A 76 20.06 -0.49 -3.60
CA PHE A 76 20.75 -1.37 -4.56
C PHE A 76 21.81 -0.64 -5.41
N PRO A 77 22.81 0.03 -4.78
CA PRO A 77 23.89 0.65 -5.53
C PRO A 77 24.65 -0.40 -6.35
N SER A 78 24.99 -0.06 -7.60
CA SER A 78 25.67 -0.98 -8.51
C SER A 78 26.93 -1.59 -7.88
N PRO A 79 27.16 -2.91 -7.99
CA PRO A 79 26.41 -3.88 -8.80
C PRO A 79 25.29 -4.64 -8.06
N ARG A 80 24.86 -4.21 -6.87
CA ARG A 80 23.92 -4.98 -6.03
C ARG A 80 22.56 -5.14 -6.69
N SER A 81 21.98 -6.32 -6.61
CA SER A 81 20.61 -6.63 -7.04
C SER A 81 19.74 -7.02 -5.85
N GLY A 82 18.42 -7.05 -6.05
CA GLY A 82 17.51 -7.61 -5.06
C GLY A 82 16.05 -7.25 -5.29
N THR A 83 15.24 -7.59 -4.30
CA THR A 83 13.78 -7.46 -4.37
C THR A 83 13.28 -6.47 -3.33
N ILE A 84 12.47 -5.52 -3.76
CA ILE A 84 11.65 -4.66 -2.90
C ILE A 84 10.32 -5.38 -2.71
N ARG A 85 9.89 -5.59 -1.47
CA ARG A 85 8.64 -6.30 -1.17
C ARG A 85 7.67 -5.43 -0.39
N ALA A 86 6.51 -5.15 -0.97
CA ALA A 86 5.39 -4.53 -0.28
C ALA A 86 4.47 -5.61 0.30
N GLN A 87 4.12 -5.50 1.59
CA GLN A 87 3.23 -6.44 2.25
C GLN A 87 2.00 -5.74 2.83
N VAL A 88 0.81 -6.25 2.51
CA VAL A 88 -0.46 -5.83 3.14
C VAL A 88 -1.03 -7.03 3.87
N ARG A 89 -1.21 -6.90 5.19
CA ARG A 89 -1.78 -7.96 6.04
C ARG A 89 -2.52 -7.38 7.22
N ARG A 90 -3.53 -8.10 7.72
CA ARG A 90 -4.15 -7.82 9.01
C ARG A 90 -3.10 -8.02 10.10
N ARG A 91 -3.09 -7.15 11.11
CA ARG A 91 -2.21 -7.33 12.26
C ARG A 91 -2.73 -8.53 13.05
N SER A 92 -2.00 -9.64 13.06
CA SER A 92 -2.29 -10.74 13.98
C SER A 92 -2.34 -10.20 15.41
N PRO A 93 -3.31 -10.62 16.25
CA PRO A 93 -3.24 -10.33 17.67
C PRO A 93 -1.87 -10.85 18.15
N VAL A 94 -1.06 -9.97 18.76
CA VAL A 94 0.09 -10.45 19.53
C VAL A 94 -0.49 -11.36 20.60
N GLY A 95 -0.17 -12.64 20.55
CA GLY A 95 -0.56 -13.57 21.61
C GLY A 95 -0.05 -13.02 22.93
N SER A 96 -0.97 -12.54 23.77
CA SER A 96 -0.67 -12.14 25.14
C SER A 96 -0.38 -13.42 25.91
N ASN A 97 0.89 -13.81 25.93
CA ASN A 97 1.41 -14.79 26.87
C ASN A 97 1.81 -14.02 28.13
N TRP A 98 0.82 -13.69 28.96
CA TRP A 98 0.99 -13.23 30.35
C TRP A 98 -0.11 -13.85 31.20
#